data_AF-A0A523JAN2-F1
#
_entry.id   AF-A0A523JAN2-F1
#
_cell.length_a   1.000
_cell.length_b   1.000
_cell.length_c   1.000
_cell.angle_alpha   90.00
_cell.angle_beta   90.00
_cell.angle_gamma   90.00
#
_symmetry.space_group_name_H-M   'P 1'
#
loop_
_entity.id
_entity.type
_entity.pdbx_description
1 polymer ?
#
loop_
_entity_poly.entity_id
_entity_poly.type
_entity_poly.pdbx_seq_one_letter_code
_entity_poly.pdbx_strand_id
1 'polypeptide(L)'
;MIRYLIPFLIVFGLSSCTKKEKVEVQVKDDAWVETTAEIVNIGIFEDNTWMYSYRYEVTESTAVNNEGIPIKGPIEQHTMIEGKKPIPGQKIKMRYRKDEPIIFELLEEVKFE
;
A
#
# COMPACT_ATOMS: atom_id res chain seq x y z
N MET A 1 -29.39 -57.70 -46.29
CA MET A 1 -29.66 -56.38 -45.71
C MET A 1 -29.56 -56.51 -44.20
N ILE A 2 -28.39 -56.22 -43.63
CA ILE A 2 -28.10 -56.44 -42.20
C ILE A 2 -28.16 -55.11 -41.47
N ARG A 3 -28.90 -55.16 -40.34
CA ARG A 3 -29.15 -54.11 -39.36
C ARG A 3 -27.90 -53.81 -38.51
N TYR A 4 -27.82 -52.56 -38.06
CA TYR A 4 -27.11 -52.00 -36.90
C TYR A 4 -26.45 -52.99 -35.91
N LEU A 5 -25.21 -52.69 -35.50
CA LEU A 5 -24.87 -52.47 -34.08
C LEU A 5 -23.45 -51.84 -33.95
N ILE A 6 -23.38 -50.72 -33.21
CA ILE A 6 -22.17 -50.02 -32.74
C ILE A 6 -21.70 -50.75 -31.46
N PRO A 7 -20.40 -50.77 -31.08
CA PRO A 7 -19.92 -49.80 -30.08
C PRO A 7 -18.45 -49.34 -30.19
N PHE A 8 -18.26 -48.04 -29.92
CA PHE A 8 -17.26 -47.46 -28.99
C PHE A 8 -15.81 -47.97 -29.00
N LEU A 9 -14.85 -47.08 -29.23
CA LEU A 9 -14.07 -46.41 -28.17
C LEU A 9 -12.99 -45.52 -28.82
N ILE A 10 -13.18 -44.19 -28.82
CA ILE A 10 -12.05 -43.26 -28.97
C ILE A 10 -12.15 -42.26 -27.82
N VAL A 11 -11.32 -42.49 -26.81
CA VAL A 11 -11.09 -41.55 -25.71
C VAL A 11 -10.12 -40.49 -26.23
N PHE A 12 -10.64 -39.37 -26.71
CA PHE A 12 -9.84 -38.16 -26.91
C PHE A 12 -9.75 -37.41 -25.58
N GLY A 13 -8.66 -37.65 -24.85
CA GLY A 13 -8.27 -36.82 -23.71
C GLY A 13 -7.83 -35.45 -24.19
N LEU A 14 -8.77 -34.52 -24.33
CA LEU A 14 -8.46 -33.10 -24.42
C LEU A 14 -8.16 -32.61 -23.00
N SER A 15 -6.90 -32.72 -22.59
CA SER A 15 -6.35 -31.91 -21.50
C SER A 15 -6.36 -30.44 -21.92
N SER A 16 -7.53 -29.80 -21.80
CA SER A 16 -7.66 -28.35 -21.88
C SER A 16 -7.06 -27.77 -20.60
N CYS A 17 -5.75 -27.55 -20.61
CA CYS A 17 -5.05 -26.82 -19.57
C CYS A 17 -5.38 -25.33 -19.75
N THR A 18 -6.49 -24.88 -19.14
CA THR A 18 -6.83 -23.46 -19.09
C THR A 18 -5.84 -22.78 -18.15
N LYS A 19 -4.69 -22.35 -18.70
CA LYS A 19 -3.73 -21.49 -18.02
C LYS A 19 -4.47 -20.19 -17.71
N LYS A 20 -4.88 -20.00 -16.46
CA LYS A 20 -5.40 -18.73 -15.96
C LYS A 20 -4.27 -17.72 -16.08
N GLU A 21 -4.24 -17.00 -17.19
CA GLU A 21 -3.44 -15.79 -17.32
C GLU A 21 -4.05 -14.79 -16.34
N LYS A 22 -3.38 -14.64 -15.21
CA LYS A 22 -3.68 -13.62 -14.22
C LYS A 22 -3.33 -12.30 -14.91
N VAL A 23 -4.31 -11.70 -15.58
CA VAL A 23 -4.21 -10.34 -16.09
C VAL A 23 -4.09 -9.44 -14.87
N GLU A 24 -2.85 -9.19 -14.49
CA GLU A 24 -2.51 -8.21 -13.47
C GLU A 24 -2.80 -6.84 -14.11
N VAL A 25 -4.02 -6.35 -13.89
CA VAL A 25 -4.40 -5.00 -14.25
C VAL A 25 -3.48 -4.09 -13.44
N GLN A 26 -2.41 -3.63 -14.07
CA GLN A 26 -1.59 -2.53 -13.56
C GLN A 26 -2.47 -1.29 -13.66
N VAL A 27 -3.36 -1.13 -12.68
CA VAL A 27 -4.02 0.14 -12.40
C VAL A 27 -2.86 1.08 -12.08
N LYS A 28 -2.50 1.91 -13.05
CA LYS A 28 -1.63 3.04 -12.79
C LYS A 28 -2.38 3.87 -11.74
N ASP A 29 -1.92 3.77 -10.50
CA ASP A 29 -2.59 4.34 -9.35
C ASP A 29 -2.26 5.84 -9.32
N ASP A 30 -2.67 6.55 -10.39
CA ASP A 30 -2.35 7.94 -10.68
C ASP A 30 -2.88 8.89 -9.57
N ALA A 31 -3.58 8.38 -8.57
CA ALA A 31 -4.02 9.10 -7.37
C ALA A 31 -2.97 9.11 -6.24
N TRP A 32 -2.01 8.18 -6.25
CA TRP A 32 -1.02 8.02 -5.19
C TRP A 32 0.37 8.46 -5.62
N VAL A 33 1.14 8.97 -4.66
CA VAL A 33 2.54 9.37 -4.85
C VAL A 33 3.39 8.66 -3.81
N GLU A 34 4.40 7.94 -4.27
CA GLU A 34 5.37 7.31 -3.40
C GLU A 34 6.35 8.35 -2.83
N THR A 35 6.72 8.17 -1.56
CA THR A 35 7.69 9.01 -0.87
C THR A 35 8.36 8.21 0.26
N THR A 36 9.19 8.86 1.05
CA THR A 36 9.85 8.27 2.21
C THR A 36 9.53 9.10 3.46
N ALA A 37 8.92 8.46 4.45
CA ALA A 37 8.78 9.03 5.79
C ALA A 37 10.03 8.80 6.63
N GLU A 38 10.27 9.70 7.56
CA GLU A 38 11.22 9.55 8.65
C GLU A 38 10.49 9.49 9.99
N ILE A 39 10.88 8.55 10.85
CA ILE A 39 10.40 8.53 12.23
C ILE A 39 11.12 9.60 13.05
N VAL A 40 10.36 10.57 13.55
CA VAL A 40 10.84 11.70 14.35
C VAL A 40 10.00 11.89 15.62
N ASN A 41 10.36 12.85 16.47
CA ASN A 41 9.60 13.25 17.67
C ASN A 41 9.23 12.09 18.61
N ILE A 42 10.17 11.16 18.82
CA ILE A 42 9.94 10.01 19.71
C ILE A 42 9.95 10.47 21.16
N GLY A 43 8.88 10.15 21.89
CA GLY A 43 8.74 10.40 23.32
C GLY A 43 7.90 9.33 24.00
N ILE A 44 7.92 9.31 25.33
CA ILE A 44 6.99 8.51 26.14
C ILE A 44 5.76 9.37 26.40
N PHE A 45 4.57 8.82 26.17
CA PHE A 45 3.32 9.45 26.56
C PHE A 45 3.01 9.06 28.01
N GLU A 46 2.54 7.83 28.26
CA GLU A 46 2.24 7.25 29.58
C GLU A 46 2.29 5.70 29.48
N ASP A 47 2.39 4.98 30.59
CA ASP A 47 2.20 3.52 30.68
C ASP A 47 2.87 2.69 29.58
N ASN A 48 4.17 2.92 29.35
CA ASN A 48 4.96 2.25 28.31
C ASN A 48 4.41 2.43 26.87
N THR A 49 3.66 3.50 26.66
CA THR A 49 3.20 3.96 25.35
C THR A 49 4.18 4.98 24.78
N TRP A 50 4.68 4.68 23.59
CA TRP A 50 5.57 5.54 22.83
C TRP A 50 4.76 6.37 21.84
N MET A 51 4.98 7.68 21.84
CA MET A 51 4.49 8.60 20.83
C MET A 51 5.62 8.90 19.84
N TYR A 52 5.30 8.93 18.55
CA TYR A 52 6.25 9.31 17.50
C TYR A 52 5.52 9.89 16.29
N SER A 53 6.27 10.50 15.37
CA SER A 53 5.72 11.06 14.14
C SER A 53 6.31 10.41 12.90
N TYR A 54 5.49 10.21 11.87
CA TYR A 54 5.95 10.08 10.49
C TYR A 54 6.09 11.48 9.89
N ARG A 55 7.30 11.87 9.50
CA ARG A 55 7.55 13.10 8.73
C ARG A 55 7.86 12.78 7.28
N TYR A 56 7.11 13.33 6.34
CA TYR A 56 7.35 13.16 4.90
C TYR A 56 7.05 14.43 4.13
N GLU A 57 7.64 14.54 2.93
CA GLU A 57 7.48 15.69 2.05
C GLU A 57 6.38 15.43 1.01
N VAL A 58 5.46 16.39 0.88
CA VAL A 58 4.44 16.42 -0.17
C VAL A 58 4.91 17.29 -1.33
N THR A 59 5.39 16.65 -2.40
CA THR A 59 5.90 17.30 -3.61
C THR A 59 4.83 17.46 -4.69
N GLU A 60 3.90 16.50 -4.76
CA GLU A 60 2.81 16.42 -5.72
C GLU A 60 1.48 16.42 -4.97
N SER A 61 0.63 17.43 -5.21
CA SER A 61 -0.66 17.54 -4.53
C SER A 61 -1.61 18.35 -5.39
N THR A 62 -2.86 17.89 -5.44
CA THR A 62 -4.00 18.60 -6.01
C THR A 62 -4.91 19.16 -4.91
N ALA A 63 -4.63 18.84 -3.64
CA ALA A 63 -5.35 19.39 -2.49
C ALA A 63 -5.01 20.87 -2.30
N VAL A 64 -6.00 21.66 -1.90
CA VAL A 64 -5.84 23.08 -1.57
C VAL A 64 -6.38 23.36 -0.18
N ASN A 65 -5.80 24.34 0.52
CA ASN A 65 -6.33 24.83 1.79
C ASN A 65 -7.56 25.75 1.57
N ASN A 66 -8.11 26.30 2.65
CA ASN A 66 -9.27 27.20 2.60
C ASN A 66 -9.04 28.49 1.80
N GLU A 67 -7.79 28.84 1.52
CA GLU A 67 -7.38 30.01 0.72
C GLU A 67 -7.12 29.64 -0.76
N GLY A 68 -7.32 28.37 -1.13
CA GLY A 68 -7.04 27.87 -2.48
C GLY A 68 -5.56 27.61 -2.75
N ILE A 69 -4.69 27.64 -1.73
CA ILE A 69 -3.25 27.40 -1.86
C ILE A 69 -2.98 25.89 -1.85
N PRO A 70 -2.20 25.35 -2.81
CA PRO A 70 -1.86 23.94 -2.84
C PRO A 70 -1.17 23.48 -1.55
N ILE A 71 -1.61 22.34 -1.00
CA ILE A 71 -1.01 21.72 0.17
C ILE A 71 0.25 20.98 -0.29
N LYS A 72 1.41 21.60 -0.08
CA LYS A 72 2.74 21.06 -0.34
C LYS A 72 3.66 21.38 0.83
N GLY A 73 4.76 20.65 0.94
CA GLY A 73 5.71 20.81 2.04
C GLY A 73 5.73 19.62 2.99
N PRO A 74 6.41 19.76 4.13
CA PRO A 74 6.49 18.70 5.12
C PRO A 74 5.16 18.50 5.84
N ILE A 75 4.75 17.25 5.98
CA ILE A 75 3.66 16.81 6.85
C ILE A 75 4.25 15.97 7.97
N GLU A 76 3.75 16.17 9.18
CA GLU A 76 3.99 15.31 10.33
C GLU A 76 2.69 14.68 10.81
N GLN A 77 2.70 13.35 10.94
CA GLN A 77 1.57 12.60 11.46
C GLN A 77 1.95 11.86 12.73
N HIS A 78 1.25 12.18 13.81
CA HIS A 78 1.51 11.63 15.13
C HIS A 78 0.78 10.29 15.31
N THR A 79 1.48 9.34 15.93
CA THR A 79 0.93 8.04 16.29
C THR A 79 1.44 7.61 17.66
N MET A 80 0.75 6.65 18.26
CA MET A 80 1.06 6.09 19.57
C MET A 80 1.06 4.58 19.49
N ILE A 81 1.99 3.94 20.18
CA ILE A 81 2.08 2.48 20.26
C ILE A 81 2.50 2.03 21.66
N GLU A 82 1.81 1.03 22.19
CA GLU A 82 2.19 0.38 23.43
C GLU A 82 3.39 -0.55 23.21
N GLY A 83 4.28 -0.64 24.20
CA GLY A 83 5.33 -1.64 24.22
C GLY A 83 6.68 -1.09 23.78
N LYS A 84 7.07 -1.39 22.55
CA LYS A 84 8.44 -1.20 22.08
C LYS A 84 8.66 0.19 21.50
N LYS A 85 9.83 0.76 21.80
CA LYS A 85 10.27 2.04 21.25
C LYS A 85 10.57 1.91 19.75
N PRO A 86 10.06 2.82 18.90
CA PRO A 86 10.41 2.83 17.48
C PRO A 86 11.87 3.27 17.27
N ILE A 87 12.53 2.73 16.24
CA ILE A 87 13.90 3.13 15.91
C ILE A 87 13.92 4.59 15.40
N PRO A 88 14.69 5.50 16.04
CA PRO A 88 14.79 6.90 15.62
C PRO A 88 15.41 7.09 14.24
N GLY A 89 14.88 8.03 13.46
CA GLY A 89 15.44 8.42 12.16
C GLY A 89 15.31 7.36 11.07
N GLN A 90 14.65 6.23 11.34
CA GLN A 90 14.42 5.20 10.33
C GLN A 90 13.59 5.78 9.18
N LYS A 91 13.94 5.36 7.97
CA LYS A 91 13.27 5.77 6.74
C LYS A 91 12.34 4.64 6.29
N ILE A 92 11.10 4.99 5.98
CA ILE A 92 10.04 4.04 5.66
C ILE A 92 9.43 4.44 4.33
N LYS A 93 9.41 3.53 3.36
CA LYS A 93 8.66 3.78 2.12
C LYS A 93 7.17 3.87 2.41
N MET A 94 6.54 4.86 1.81
CA MET A 94 5.11 5.09 1.94
C MET A 94 4.56 5.68 0.66
N ARG A 95 3.23 5.74 0.56
CA ARG A 95 2.55 6.52 -0.46
C ARG A 95 1.43 7.35 0.16
N TYR A 96 1.14 8.51 -0.43
CA TYR A 96 0.05 9.38 -0.01
C TYR A 96 -0.85 9.75 -1.18
N ARG A 97 -2.09 10.15 -0.90
CA ARG A 97 -3.05 10.58 -1.92
C ARG A 97 -2.79 12.01 -2.37
N LYS A 98 -2.78 12.26 -3.69
CA LYS A 98 -2.58 13.63 -4.23
C LYS A 98 -3.70 14.59 -3.87
N ASP A 99 -4.94 14.09 -3.81
CA ASP A 99 -6.11 14.90 -3.50
C ASP A 99 -6.33 15.11 -2.00
N GLU A 100 -5.68 14.30 -1.16
CA GLU A 100 -5.69 14.45 0.29
C GLU A 100 -4.39 13.90 0.91
N PRO A 101 -3.27 14.66 0.93
CA PRO A 101 -1.95 14.16 1.30
C PRO A 101 -1.78 13.66 2.73
N ILE A 102 -2.77 13.90 3.60
CA ILE A 102 -2.84 13.31 4.95
C ILE A 102 -3.32 11.86 4.95
N ILE A 103 -3.93 11.38 3.86
CA ILE A 103 -4.27 9.97 3.71
C ILE A 103 -3.05 9.27 3.12
N PHE A 104 -2.50 8.31 3.86
CA PHE A 104 -1.28 7.61 3.48
C PHE A 104 -1.31 6.11 3.80
N GLU A 105 -0.41 5.37 3.16
CA GLU A 105 -0.14 3.97 3.40
C GLU A 105 1.36 3.74 3.56
N LEU A 106 1.75 2.98 4.57
CA LEU A 106 3.11 2.49 4.70
C LEU A 106 3.31 1.28 3.78
N LEU A 107 4.38 1.31 2.99
CA LEU A 107 4.77 0.22 2.09
C LEU A 107 5.79 -0.71 2.75
N GLU A 108 6.33 -0.29 3.90
CA GLU A 108 7.29 -1.01 4.72
C GLU A 108 6.87 -0.93 6.19
N GLU A 109 7.25 -1.95 6.98
CA GLU A 109 6.96 -1.98 8.41
C GLU A 109 7.88 -1.07 9.21
N VAL A 110 7.34 -0.48 10.28
CA VAL A 110 8.14 0.23 11.30
C VAL A 110 8.95 -0.79 12.09
N LYS A 111 10.23 -0.50 12.31
CA LYS A 111 11.10 -1.29 13.18
C LYS A 111 11.12 -0.74 14.60
N PHE A 112 11.22 -1.64 15.56
CA PHE A 112 11.20 -1.34 16.99
C PHE A 112 12.35 -2.05 17.72
N GLU A 113 12.77 -1.49 18.86
CA GLU A 113 13.81 -2.06 19.76
C GLU A 113 13.35 -3.37 20.43
#